data_AF-A0A3N5PF83-F1
#
_entry.id   AF-A0A3N5PF83-F1
#
_cell.length_a   1.000
_cell.length_b   1.000
_cell.length_c   1.000
_cell.angle_alpha   90.00
_cell.angle_beta   90.00
_cell.angle_gamma   90.00
#
_symmetry.space_group_name_H-M   'P 1'
#
loop_
_entity.id
_entity.type
_entity.pdbx_description
1 polymer ?
#
loop_
_entity_poly.entity_id
_entity_poly.type
_entity_poly.pdbx_seq_one_letter_code
_entity_poly.pdbx_strand_id
1 'polypeptide(L)'
;MSRVGKKPIPIPDGVKVAVDGQTVRVEGPQGKLAWAPRAEISVVVDAATKTVVVTRKADDRMSCSLHGLSRTLIANMIEGCHKGYLLSLELYGVGY
;
A
#
# COMPACT_ATOMS: atom_id res chain seq x y z
N MET A 1 14.01 12.72 -5.72
CA MET A 1 13.94 11.31 -5.28
C MET A 1 13.04 11.18 -4.06
N SER A 2 11.92 10.46 -4.14
CA SER A 2 11.11 10.19 -2.96
C SER A 2 11.85 9.21 -2.03
N ARG A 3 12.29 9.68 -0.86
CA ARG A 3 12.92 8.82 0.17
C ARG A 3 11.94 7.78 0.72
N VAL A 4 10.64 8.04 0.59
CA VAL A 4 9.55 7.20 1.11
C VAL A 4 9.37 5.92 0.27
N GLY A 5 9.53 6.02 -1.07
CA GLY A 5 9.39 4.87 -1.96
C GLY A 5 10.44 3.77 -1.77
N LYS A 6 11.63 4.11 -1.24
CA LYS A 6 12.70 3.14 -0.96
C LYS A 6 12.50 2.34 0.33
N LYS A 7 11.58 2.77 1.20
CA LYS A 7 11.34 2.08 2.48
C LYS A 7 10.49 0.84 2.23
N PRO A 8 10.97 -0.37 2.61
CA PRO A 8 10.15 -1.57 2.61
C PRO A 8 8.88 -1.37 3.45
N ILE A 9 7.80 -2.03 3.06
CA ILE A 9 6.54 -2.02 3.79
C ILE A 9 6.46 -3.33 4.58
N PRO A 10 6.48 -3.31 5.92
CA PRO A 10 6.33 -4.53 6.71
C PRO A 10 4.91 -5.07 6.59
N ILE A 11 4.78 -6.39 6.50
CA ILE A 11 3.50 -7.10 6.50
C ILE A 11 3.23 -7.56 7.95
N PRO A 12 2.25 -6.97 8.65
CA PRO A 12 1.87 -7.41 10.00
C PRO A 12 1.23 -8.79 9.96
N ASP A 13 1.33 -9.51 11.08
CA ASP A 13 0.77 -10.86 11.19
C ASP A 13 -0.77 -10.83 11.02
N GLY A 14 -1.29 -11.82 10.31
CA GLY A 14 -2.71 -11.91 9.95
C GLY A 14 -3.07 -11.21 8.62
N VAL A 15 -2.12 -10.54 7.96
CA VAL A 15 -2.29 -10.01 6.60
C VAL A 15 -1.50 -10.85 5.60
N LYS A 16 -2.15 -11.25 4.52
CA LYS A 16 -1.53 -11.93 3.37
C LYS A 16 -1.48 -10.98 2.19
N VAL A 17 -0.30 -10.82 1.60
CA VAL A 17 -0.10 -10.04 0.38
C VAL A 17 0.31 -10.99 -0.74
N ALA A 18 -0.42 -10.97 -1.86
CA ALA A 18 -0.13 -11.73 -3.06
C ALA A 18 0.02 -10.77 -4.24
N VAL A 19 0.95 -11.07 -5.15
CA VAL A 19 1.13 -10.33 -6.40
C VAL A 19 0.84 -11.27 -7.55
N ASP A 20 -0.22 -10.97 -8.31
CA ASP A 20 -0.68 -11.72 -9.47
C ASP A 20 -0.40 -10.91 -10.73
N GLY A 21 0.76 -11.18 -11.36
CA GLY A 21 1.31 -10.38 -12.45
C GLY A 21 1.62 -8.95 -11.99
N GLN A 22 0.69 -8.03 -12.25
CA GLN A 22 0.77 -6.63 -11.81
C GLN A 22 -0.23 -6.30 -10.69
N THR A 23 -1.23 -7.14 -10.44
CA THR A 23 -2.25 -6.85 -9.43
C THR A 23 -1.76 -7.26 -8.04
N VAL A 24 -1.72 -6.32 -7.12
CA VAL A 24 -1.44 -6.55 -5.70
C VAL A 24 -2.75 -6.83 -4.98
N ARG A 25 -2.85 -8.01 -4.37
CA ARG A 25 -3.99 -8.40 -3.52
C ARG A 25 -3.54 -8.45 -2.07
N VAL A 26 -4.28 -7.78 -1.20
CA VAL A 26 -4.05 -7.74 0.24
C VAL A 26 -5.28 -8.29 0.94
N GLU A 27 -5.12 -9.39 1.67
CA GLU A 27 -6.16 -10.02 2.46
C GLU A 27 -5.82 -9.90 3.94
N GLY A 28 -6.76 -9.44 4.75
CA GLY A 28 -6.60 -9.35 6.20
C GLY A 28 -7.92 -9.56 6.94
N PRO A 29 -7.91 -9.41 8.27
CA PRO A 29 -9.10 -9.63 9.10
C PRO A 29 -10.26 -8.69 8.76
N GLN A 30 -9.99 -7.46 8.28
CA GLN A 30 -11.01 -6.47 7.96
C GLN A 30 -11.54 -6.57 6.51
N GLY A 31 -10.96 -7.43 5.67
CA GLY A 31 -11.42 -7.62 4.30
C GLY A 31 -10.31 -7.90 3.29
N LYS A 32 -10.66 -7.77 2.01
CA LYS A 32 -9.77 -8.01 0.87
C LYS A 32 -9.75 -6.79 -0.05
N LEU A 33 -8.56 -6.35 -0.42
CA LEU A 33 -8.34 -5.24 -1.34
C LEU A 33 -7.47 -5.69 -2.50
N ALA A 34 -7.79 -5.23 -3.70
CA ALA A 34 -7.01 -5.48 -4.90
C ALA A 34 -6.71 -4.16 -5.61
N TRP A 35 -5.45 -3.95 -5.99
CA TRP A 35 -5.03 -2.77 -6.71
C TRP A 35 -3.93 -3.10 -7.70
N ALA A 36 -4.04 -2.56 -8.92
CA ALA A 36 -3.05 -2.71 -9.97
C ALA A 36 -2.27 -1.38 -10.12
N PRO A 37 -0.97 -1.35 -9.80
CA PRO A 37 -0.10 -0.24 -10.16
C PRO A 37 0.04 -0.15 -11.69
N ARG A 38 0.45 1.01 -12.18
CA ARG A 38 0.77 1.17 -13.61
C ARG A 38 2.00 0.34 -14.02
N ALA A 39 2.10 0.09 -15.32
CA ALA A 39 3.13 -0.72 -15.97
C ALA A 39 4.58 -0.31 -15.62
N GLU A 40 4.83 0.96 -15.30
CA GLU A 40 6.16 1.49 -14.99
C GLU A 40 6.69 1.04 -13.60
N ILE A 41 5.80 0.46 -12.77
CA ILE A 41 6.11 0.04 -11.40
C ILE A 41 6.02 -1.47 -11.25
N SER A 42 6.99 -2.01 -10.52
CA SER A 42 7.01 -3.41 -10.13
C SER A 42 6.91 -3.51 -8.61
N VAL A 43 6.24 -4.54 -8.14
CA VAL A 43 6.02 -4.82 -6.72
C VAL A 43 6.51 -6.23 -6.45
N VAL A 44 7.42 -6.36 -5.48
CA VAL A 44 7.99 -7.63 -5.07
C VAL A 44 7.65 -7.86 -3.60
N VAL A 45 7.16 -9.06 -3.29
CA VAL A 45 6.92 -9.49 -1.92
C VAL A 45 8.10 -10.37 -1.51
N ASP A 46 8.83 -9.94 -0.50
CA ASP A 46 9.87 -10.74 0.13
C ASP A 46 9.24 -11.55 1.27
N ALA A 47 9.05 -12.85 1.00
CA ALA A 47 8.49 -13.79 1.95
C ALA A 47 9.43 -14.10 3.13
N ALA A 48 10.76 -13.94 2.97
CA ALA A 48 11.73 -14.22 4.02
C ALA A 48 11.73 -13.12 5.09
N THR A 49 11.60 -11.86 4.67
CA THR A 49 11.55 -10.70 5.58
C THR A 49 10.13 -10.24 5.93
N LYS A 50 9.10 -10.85 5.34
CA LYS A 50 7.70 -10.40 5.40
C LYS A 50 7.56 -8.92 5.03
N THR A 51 8.22 -8.49 3.95
CA THR A 51 8.14 -7.11 3.48
C THR A 51 7.72 -7.00 2.03
N VAL A 52 7.06 -5.90 1.68
CA VAL A 52 6.78 -5.51 0.30
C VAL A 52 7.75 -4.43 -0.13
N VAL A 53 8.44 -4.67 -1.24
CA VAL A 53 9.37 -3.75 -1.86
C VAL A 53 8.81 -3.31 -3.20
N VAL A 54 8.66 -1.99 -3.37
CA VAL A 54 8.22 -1.39 -4.63
C VAL A 54 9.46 -0.94 -5.39
N THR A 55 9.56 -1.32 -6.66
CA THR A 55 10.64 -0.93 -7.57
C THR A 55 10.07 -0.24 -8.81
N ARG A 56 10.92 0.52 -9.50
CA ARG A 56 10.58 1.28 -10.70
C ARG A 56 11.39 0.77 -11.88
N LYS A 57 10.84 0.81 -13.09
CA LYS A 57 11.53 0.37 -14.31
C LYS A 57 12.46 1.44 -14.89
N ALA A 58 12.12 2.71 -14.72
CA ALA A 58 12.90 3.85 -15.22
C ALA A 58 13.06 4.94 -14.14
N ASP A 59 14.04 5.82 -14.32
CA ASP A 59 14.34 6.92 -13.39
C ASP A 59 13.84 8.29 -13.90
N ASP A 60 12.81 8.28 -14.74
CA ASP A 60 12.15 9.50 -15.20
C ASP A 60 11.29 10.12 -14.09
N ARG A 61 10.88 11.37 -14.29
CA ARG A 61 10.11 12.15 -13.33
C ARG A 61 8.76 11.50 -13.00
N MET A 62 8.10 10.87 -13.97
CA MET A 62 6.81 10.22 -13.76
C MET A 62 6.97 8.95 -12.93
N SER A 63 7.90 8.07 -13.30
CA SER A 63 8.21 6.84 -12.55
C SER A 63 8.61 7.14 -11.10
N CYS A 64 9.37 8.21 -10.86
CA CYS A 64 9.72 8.66 -9.51
C CYS A 64 8.49 9.08 -8.67
N SER A 65 7.54 9.80 -9.26
CA SER A 65 6.31 10.22 -8.56
C SER A 65 5.40 9.04 -8.28
N LEU A 66 5.21 8.17 -9.27
CA LEU A 66 4.39 6.98 -9.14
C LEU A 66 4.97 6.00 -8.10
N HIS A 67 6.30 5.92 -7.97
CA HIS A 67 6.96 5.01 -7.01
C HIS A 67 6.56 5.32 -5.57
N GLY A 68 6.59 6.60 -5.19
CA GLY A 68 6.15 7.05 -3.87
C GLY A 68 4.66 6.81 -3.65
N LEU A 69 3.82 7.13 -4.64
CA LEU A 69 2.38 6.92 -4.60
C LEU A 69 2.03 5.44 -4.37
N SER A 70 2.61 4.55 -5.19
CA SER A 70 2.31 3.11 -5.15
C SER A 70 2.71 2.47 -3.83
N ARG A 71 3.86 2.89 -3.28
CA ARG A 71 4.29 2.47 -1.94
C ARG A 71 3.26 2.88 -0.89
N THR A 72 2.78 4.12 -0.91
CA THR A 72 1.81 4.61 0.07
C THR A 72 0.46 3.90 -0.07
N LEU A 73 -0.02 3.68 -1.29
CA LEU A 73 -1.29 2.97 -1.53
C LEU A 73 -1.23 1.53 -0.99
N ILE A 74 -0.15 0.80 -1.26
CA ILE A 74 0.01 -0.57 -0.75
C ILE A 74 0.12 -0.58 0.78
N ALA A 75 0.85 0.36 1.37
CA ALA A 75 0.95 0.49 2.83
C ALA A 75 -0.41 0.76 3.47
N ASN A 76 -1.21 1.66 2.88
CA ASN A 76 -2.55 1.97 3.36
C ASN A 76 -3.52 0.79 3.20
N MET A 77 -3.39 0.00 2.12
CA MET A 77 -4.16 -1.23 1.96
C MET A 77 -3.85 -2.25 3.06
N ILE A 78 -2.58 -2.43 3.39
CA ILE A 78 -2.14 -3.33 4.48
C ILE A 78 -2.68 -2.84 5.83
N GLU A 79 -2.52 -1.55 6.13
CA GLU A 79 -3.03 -0.97 7.37
C GLU A 79 -4.55 -1.04 7.48
N GLY A 80 -5.26 -0.72 6.39
CA GLY A 80 -6.72 -0.80 6.30
C GLY A 80 -7.26 -2.23 6.46
N CYS A 81 -6.62 -3.23 5.83
CA CYS A 81 -7.02 -4.64 6.01
C CYS A 81 -6.66 -5.18 7.41
N HIS A 82 -5.71 -4.56 8.11
CA HIS A 82 -5.28 -4.98 9.45
C HIS A 82 -6.09 -4.31 10.57
N LYS A 83 -6.09 -2.97 10.62
CA LYS A 83 -6.70 -2.16 11.69
C LYS A 83 -8.00 -1.49 11.27
N GLY A 84 -8.21 -1.27 9.98
CA GLY A 84 -9.27 -0.41 9.47
C GLY A 84 -8.95 1.08 9.65
N TYR A 85 -9.85 1.94 9.15
CA TYR A 85 -9.78 3.39 9.31
C TYR A 85 -11.03 3.87 10.04
N LEU A 86 -10.85 4.80 10.99
CA LEU A 86 -11.94 5.41 11.74
C LEU A 86 -11.78 6.93 11.69
N LEU A 87 -12.86 7.63 11.35
CA LEU A 87 -12.92 9.10 11.37
C LEU A 87 -13.98 9.51 12.39
N SER A 88 -13.55 10.11 13.50
CA SER A 88 -14.46 10.69 14.49
C SER A 88 -14.86 12.09 14.04
N LEU A 89 -16.17 12.33 13.94
CA LEU A 89 -16.75 13.62 13.58
C LEU A 89 -17.52 14.17 14.78
N GLU A 90 -17.22 15.41 15.16
CA GLU A 90 -17.95 16.14 16.21
C GLU A 90 -18.81 17.22 15.57
N LEU A 91 -20.07 17.29 15.98
CA LEU A 91 -21.04 18.27 15.53
C LEU A 91 -21.31 19.25 16.67
N TYR A 92 -21.27 20.55 16.38
CA TYR A 92 -21.55 21.62 17.34
C TYR A 92 -22.71 22.48 16.85
N GLY A 93 -23.78 22.58 17.64
CA GLY A 93 -24.90 23.49 17.38
C GLY A 93 -26.03 23.35 18.39
N VAL A 94 -26.84 24.40 18.55
CA VAL A 94 -27.95 24.47 19.52
C VAL A 94 -29.16 23.58 19.16
N GLY A 95 -29.00 22.70 18.17
CA GLY A 95 -30.04 21.83 17.63
C GLY A 95 -29.50 20.63 16.83
N TYR A 96 -28.24 20.23 17.08
CA TYR A 96 -27.64 18.99 16.58
C TYR A 96 -27.32 18.07 17.77
#